data_AF-A0A1T4RL03-F1
#
_entry.id   AF-A0A1T4RL03-F1
#
_cell.length_a   1.000
_cell.length_b   1.000
_cell.length_c   1.000
_cell.angle_alpha   90.00
_cell.angle_beta   90.00
_cell.angle_gamma   90.00
#
_symmetry.space_group_name_H-M   'P 1'
#
loop_
_entity.id
_entity.type
_entity.pdbx_description
1 polymer ?
#
loop_
_entity_poly.entity_id
_entity_poly.type
_entity_poly.pdbx_seq_one_letter_code
_entity_poly.pdbx_strand_id
1 'polypeptide(L)'
;MYRTLLPVLFVAFGLLSPAYAQQWKDYQPRGEGYRVEFPGTPTEDTRRTSTNAGVIESHTSALSIGNQTFITVRSEYPSTMTMGDPETNLDRAGAGSIQRANGTLRRQERLTVGDAPARHLVIDIPGSNQVADTLLVMQDHRLIQAVYVGPAAVQEAPEARRFLSSFALVR
;
A
#
# COMPACT_ATOMS: atom_id res chain seq x y z
N MET A 1 -2.32 31.40 68.71
CA MET A 1 -1.71 31.81 67.44
C MET A 1 -1.71 30.62 66.48
N TYR A 2 -1.76 30.92 65.19
CA TYR A 2 -2.57 30.26 64.17
C TYR A 2 -2.21 28.82 63.76
N ARG A 3 -3.28 28.09 63.43
CA ARG A 3 -3.38 26.77 62.80
C ARG A 3 -3.24 26.94 61.27
N THR A 4 -2.37 26.17 60.63
CA THR A 4 -2.42 25.98 59.17
C THR A 4 -1.93 24.59 58.77
N LEU A 5 -2.91 23.72 58.46
CA LEU A 5 -2.75 22.54 57.63
C LEU A 5 -2.72 23.03 56.16
N LEU A 6 -1.78 22.56 55.35
CA LEU A 6 -1.79 22.73 53.89
C LEU A 6 -1.41 21.39 53.22
N PRO A 7 -1.92 21.12 52.01
CA PRO A 7 -2.46 19.82 51.64
C PRO A 7 -1.47 18.94 50.86
N VAL A 8 -1.70 17.63 50.95
CA VAL A 8 -1.13 16.62 50.08
C VAL A 8 -1.60 16.88 48.64
N LEU A 9 -0.67 17.30 47.79
CA LEU A 9 -0.90 17.40 46.35
C LEU A 9 -0.67 16.01 45.73
N PHE A 10 -1.76 15.28 45.50
CA PHE A 10 -1.73 14.11 44.61
C PHE A 10 -1.59 14.63 43.17
N VAL A 11 -0.37 14.66 42.65
CA VAL A 11 -0.15 14.77 41.22
C VAL A 11 -0.44 13.41 40.62
N ALA A 12 -1.67 13.21 40.15
CA ALA A 12 -1.99 12.13 39.25
C ALA A 12 -1.32 12.43 37.90
N PHE A 13 -0.07 11.98 37.75
CA PHE A 13 0.59 11.93 36.45
C PHE A 13 -0.10 10.83 35.66
N GLY A 14 -1.11 11.22 34.87
CA GLY A 14 -1.72 10.33 33.90
C GLY A 14 -0.61 9.76 33.02
N LEU A 15 -0.40 8.45 33.11
CA LEU A 15 0.34 7.71 32.10
C LEU A 15 -0.50 7.75 30.82
N LEU A 16 -0.41 8.87 30.10
CA LEU A 16 -0.59 8.86 28.65
C LEU A 16 0.55 8.02 28.12
N SER A 17 0.36 6.70 28.08
CA SER A 17 1.15 5.85 27.22
C SER A 17 1.09 6.50 25.84
N PRO A 18 2.20 6.95 25.24
CA PRO A 18 2.16 7.33 23.85
C PRO A 18 1.77 6.03 23.15
N ALA A 19 0.53 6.00 22.64
CA ALA A 19 0.17 5.10 21.56
C ALA A 19 1.34 5.15 20.61
N TYR A 20 1.99 4.01 20.36
CA TYR A 20 3.11 3.90 19.44
C TYR A 20 2.73 4.68 18.18
N ALA A 21 3.23 5.90 18.06
CA ALA A 21 3.09 6.67 16.85
C ALA A 21 3.91 5.87 15.86
N GLN A 22 3.24 5.07 15.03
CA GLN A 22 3.86 4.32 13.96
C GLN A 22 4.77 5.31 13.25
N GLN A 23 6.08 5.09 13.34
CA GLN A 23 7.04 5.98 12.71
C GLN A 23 6.98 5.67 11.23
N TRP A 24 6.16 6.45 10.52
CA TRP A 24 6.13 6.46 9.07
C TRP A 24 7.51 6.82 8.55
N LYS A 25 8.00 6.00 7.62
CA LYS A 25 9.33 6.15 7.04
C LYS A 25 9.19 6.09 5.53
N ASP A 26 9.91 6.97 4.85
CA ASP A 26 10.12 6.87 3.42
C ASP A 26 10.77 5.51 3.11
N TYR A 27 10.12 4.76 2.24
CA TYR A 27 10.61 3.52 1.67
C TYR A 27 10.82 3.73 0.18
N GLN A 28 12.09 3.66 -0.23
CA GLN A 28 12.49 3.74 -1.62
C GLN A 28 13.40 2.53 -1.87
N PRO A 29 12.83 1.42 -2.36
CA PRO A 29 13.65 0.26 -2.63
C PRO A 29 14.64 0.58 -3.75
N ARG A 30 15.87 0.07 -3.59
CA ARG A 30 17.02 0.52 -4.39
C ARG A 30 16.81 0.22 -5.87
N GLY A 31 16.86 1.25 -6.70
CA GLY A 31 16.78 1.11 -8.17
C GLY A 31 15.39 0.75 -8.69
N GLU A 32 14.35 0.85 -7.86
CA GLU A 32 13.02 0.33 -8.21
C GLU A 32 12.05 1.36 -8.81
N GLY A 33 12.47 2.62 -8.96
CA GLY A 33 11.72 3.63 -9.72
C GLY A 33 10.48 4.19 -9.00
N TYR A 34 10.25 3.83 -7.74
CA TYR A 34 9.20 4.43 -6.90
C TYR A 34 9.67 4.66 -5.45
N ARG A 35 8.92 5.51 -4.73
CA ARG A 35 8.95 5.67 -3.29
C ARG A 35 7.53 5.59 -2.72
N VAL A 36 7.41 5.21 -1.45
CA VAL A 36 6.16 5.18 -0.68
C VAL A 36 6.51 5.25 0.81
N GLU A 37 5.66 5.77 1.68
CA GLU A 37 5.88 5.70 3.12
C GLU A 37 5.27 4.41 3.71
N PHE A 38 6.00 3.71 4.57
CA PHE A 38 5.46 2.60 5.39
C PHE A 38 5.38 2.98 6.87
N PRO A 39 4.38 2.49 7.63
CA PRO A 39 4.28 2.69 9.08
C PRO A 39 5.23 1.79 9.89
N GLY A 40 6.43 1.55 9.36
CA GLY A 40 7.42 0.61 9.88
C GLY A 40 8.35 0.11 8.77
N THR A 41 9.15 -0.90 9.07
CA THR A 41 10.01 -1.55 8.07
C THR A 41 9.27 -2.73 7.44
N PRO A 42 9.00 -2.72 6.12
CA PRO A 42 8.38 -3.87 5.46
C PRO A 42 9.34 -5.06 5.36
N THR A 43 8.77 -6.26 5.29
CA THR A 43 9.48 -7.47 4.86
C THR A 43 9.53 -7.54 3.34
N GLU A 44 10.65 -7.96 2.78
CA GLU A 44 10.86 -8.06 1.34
C GLU A 44 10.85 -9.53 0.88
N ASP A 45 10.25 -9.79 -0.29
CA ASP A 45 10.24 -11.09 -0.95
C ASP A 45 10.43 -10.91 -2.46
N THR A 46 11.14 -11.82 -3.11
CA THR A 46 11.35 -11.81 -4.56
C THR A 46 10.91 -13.13 -5.16
N ARG A 47 10.05 -13.07 -6.18
CA ARG A 47 9.52 -14.25 -6.86
C ARG A 47 9.75 -14.17 -8.36
N ARG A 48 10.08 -15.30 -8.96
CA ARG A 48 10.16 -15.48 -10.41
C ARG A 48 9.03 -16.37 -10.88
N THR A 49 8.21 -15.86 -11.78
CA THR A 49 7.09 -16.61 -12.37
C THR A 49 7.35 -16.83 -13.85
N SER A 50 7.46 -18.09 -14.26
CA SER A 50 7.53 -18.44 -15.68
C SER A 50 6.16 -18.26 -16.32
N THR A 51 6.11 -17.45 -17.38
CA THR A 51 4.93 -17.26 -18.21
C THR A 51 5.26 -17.57 -19.66
N ASN A 52 4.25 -17.69 -20.52
CA ASN A 52 4.45 -17.86 -21.95
C ASN A 52 5.23 -16.69 -22.59
N ALA A 53 5.24 -15.51 -21.95
CA ALA A 53 5.95 -14.33 -22.40
C ALA A 53 7.38 -14.20 -21.82
N GLY A 54 7.81 -15.17 -20.99
CA GLY A 54 9.10 -15.17 -20.30
C GLY A 54 8.96 -15.16 -18.78
N VAL A 55 10.09 -15.01 -18.09
CA VAL A 55 10.14 -14.96 -16.63
C VAL A 55 9.81 -13.54 -16.17
N ILE A 56 8.79 -13.40 -15.34
CA ILE A 56 8.44 -12.16 -14.65
C ILE A 56 9.08 -12.22 -13.26
N GLU A 57 9.95 -11.27 -12.95
CA GLU A 57 10.50 -11.09 -11.60
C GLU A 57 9.62 -10.10 -10.85
N SER A 58 9.17 -10.46 -9.65
CA SER A 58 8.32 -9.64 -8.82
C SER A 58 8.94 -9.42 -7.45
N HIS A 59 9.07 -8.16 -7.06
CA HIS A 59 9.59 -7.73 -5.77
C HIS A 59 8.42 -7.24 -4.93
N THR A 60 8.22 -7.86 -3.77
CA THR A 60 7.14 -7.54 -2.86
C THR A 60 7.72 -6.96 -1.59
N SER A 61 7.17 -5.84 -1.13
CA SER A 61 7.45 -5.27 0.19
C SER A 61 6.13 -5.23 0.96
N ALA A 62 6.06 -5.87 2.13
CA ALA A 62 4.81 -5.99 2.88
C ALA A 62 5.00 -5.71 4.36
N LEU A 63 4.01 -5.09 4.99
CA LEU A 63 3.95 -4.87 6.42
C LEU A 63 2.52 -5.08 6.91
N SER A 64 2.31 -5.96 7.89
CA SER A 64 1.02 -6.15 8.54
C SER A 64 1.07 -5.60 9.96
N ILE A 65 0.08 -4.79 10.32
CA ILE A 65 -0.09 -4.26 11.68
C ILE A 65 -1.54 -4.47 12.09
N GLY A 66 -1.77 -5.36 13.06
CA GLY A 66 -3.12 -5.76 13.45
C GLY A 66 -3.89 -6.36 12.27
N ASN A 67 -5.02 -5.75 11.89
CA ASN A 67 -5.85 -6.16 10.76
C ASN A 67 -5.60 -5.35 9.48
N GLN A 68 -4.52 -4.56 9.44
CA GLN A 68 -4.10 -3.75 8.31
C GLN A 68 -2.88 -4.38 7.64
N THR A 69 -2.83 -4.33 6.31
CA THR A 69 -1.66 -4.76 5.54
C THR A 69 -1.34 -3.75 4.45
N PHE A 70 -0.07 -3.35 4.39
CA PHE A 70 0.50 -2.44 3.39
C PHE A 70 1.40 -3.27 2.49
N ILE A 71 1.21 -3.18 1.18
CA ILE A 71 1.94 -4.00 0.21
C ILE A 71 2.35 -3.13 -0.96
N THR A 72 3.61 -3.24 -1.39
CA THR A 72 3.99 -2.89 -2.75
C THR A 72 4.45 -4.11 -3.51
N VAL A 73 4.10 -4.18 -4.80
CA VAL A 73 4.58 -5.22 -5.72
C VAL A 73 5.06 -4.55 -6.98
N ARG A 74 6.34 -4.73 -7.32
CA ARG A 74 6.89 -4.37 -8.62
C ARG A 74 7.12 -5.63 -9.43
N SER A 75 6.45 -5.76 -10.56
CA SER A 75 6.68 -6.82 -11.53
C SER A 75 7.42 -6.26 -12.75
N GLU A 76 8.56 -6.86 -13.08
CA GLU A 76 9.36 -6.52 -14.25
C GLU A 76 9.08 -7.52 -15.38
N TYR A 77 8.59 -7.01 -16.51
CA TYR A 77 8.35 -7.78 -17.71
C TYR A 77 9.63 -7.82 -18.56
N PRO A 78 9.93 -8.95 -19.25
CA PRO A 78 11.06 -9.03 -20.16
C PRO A 78 11.02 -7.92 -21.21
N SER A 79 12.15 -7.27 -21.50
CA SER A 79 12.23 -6.23 -22.54
C SER A 79 11.90 -6.75 -23.94
N THR A 80 12.02 -8.06 -24.16
CA THR A 80 11.61 -8.75 -25.39
C THR A 80 10.08 -8.87 -25.53
N MET A 81 9.32 -8.64 -24.46
CA MET A 81 7.87 -8.67 -24.47
C MET A 81 7.33 -7.34 -25.02
N THR A 82 6.46 -7.42 -26.02
CA THR A 82 5.71 -6.26 -26.48
C THR A 82 4.61 -5.93 -25.48
N MET A 83 4.72 -4.80 -24.78
CA MET A 83 3.76 -4.40 -23.75
C MET A 83 2.39 -4.00 -24.32
N GLY A 84 2.27 -3.63 -25.60
CA GLY A 84 0.97 -3.17 -26.13
C GLY A 84 0.49 -1.89 -25.44
N ASP A 85 -0.82 -1.66 -25.44
CA ASP A 85 -1.43 -0.46 -24.83
C ASP A 85 -1.40 -0.51 -23.28
N PRO A 86 -0.80 0.49 -22.59
CA PRO A 86 -0.73 0.55 -21.13
C PRO A 86 -2.09 0.51 -20.43
N GLU A 87 -3.11 1.16 -20.98
CA GLU A 87 -4.46 1.17 -20.38
C GLU A 87 -5.09 -0.23 -20.39
N THR A 88 -4.96 -0.94 -21.52
CA THR A 88 -5.38 -2.34 -21.65
C THR A 88 -4.64 -3.24 -20.66
N ASN A 89 -3.34 -3.01 -20.43
CA ASN A 89 -2.59 -3.79 -19.43
C ASN A 89 -3.05 -3.51 -18.00
N LEU A 90 -3.34 -2.25 -17.67
CA LEU A 90 -3.88 -1.87 -16.37
C LEU A 90 -5.27 -2.47 -16.15
N ASP A 91 -6.11 -2.54 -17.18
CA ASP A 91 -7.42 -3.22 -17.11
C ASP A 91 -7.25 -4.71 -16.79
N ARG A 92 -6.28 -5.39 -17.44
CA ARG A 92 -5.95 -6.80 -17.14
C ARG A 92 -5.36 -6.99 -15.74
N ALA A 93 -4.47 -6.10 -15.31
CA ALA A 93 -3.88 -6.14 -13.98
C ALA A 93 -4.93 -5.92 -12.88
N GLY A 94 -5.88 -5.01 -13.11
CA GLY A 94 -7.05 -4.79 -12.26
C GLY A 94 -7.92 -6.04 -12.16
N ALA A 95 -8.29 -6.64 -13.29
CA ALA A 95 -9.05 -7.89 -13.34
C ALA A 95 -8.33 -9.03 -12.59
N GLY A 96 -7.03 -9.18 -12.78
CA GLY A 96 -6.22 -10.16 -12.06
C GLY A 96 -6.16 -9.89 -10.54
N SER A 97 -6.18 -8.64 -10.12
CA SER A 97 -6.21 -8.27 -8.70
C SER A 97 -7.55 -8.61 -8.05
N ILE A 98 -8.66 -8.32 -8.75
CA ILE A 98 -10.01 -8.72 -8.33
C ILE A 98 -10.09 -10.25 -8.22
N GLN A 99 -9.62 -10.99 -9.23
CA GLN A 99 -9.64 -12.45 -9.23
C GLN A 99 -8.80 -13.05 -8.09
N ARG A 100 -7.57 -12.55 -7.86
CA ARG A 100 -6.70 -13.03 -6.78
C ARG A 100 -7.29 -12.81 -5.40
N ALA A 101 -8.00 -11.70 -5.20
CA ALA A 101 -8.70 -11.41 -3.96
C ALA A 101 -10.00 -12.22 -3.81
N ASN A 102 -10.40 -13.00 -4.82
CA ASN A 102 -11.75 -13.53 -4.97
C ASN A 102 -12.80 -12.44 -4.75
N GLY A 103 -12.48 -11.22 -5.20
CA GLY A 103 -13.09 -9.98 -4.76
C GLY A 103 -14.24 -9.51 -5.64
N THR A 104 -14.94 -8.48 -5.17
CA THR A 104 -15.91 -7.73 -5.97
C THR A 104 -15.44 -6.30 -6.13
N LEU A 105 -15.47 -5.78 -7.36
CA LEU A 105 -15.09 -4.40 -7.62
C LEU A 105 -16.13 -3.44 -7.06
N ARG A 106 -15.70 -2.56 -6.15
CA ARG A 106 -16.54 -1.49 -5.60
C ARG A 106 -16.42 -0.20 -6.40
N ARG A 107 -15.19 0.18 -6.76
CA ARG A 107 -14.88 1.41 -7.51
C ARG A 107 -13.62 1.20 -8.35
N GLN A 108 -13.56 1.87 -9.50
CA GLN A 108 -12.36 1.91 -10.33
C GLN A 108 -12.23 3.28 -11.01
N GLU A 109 -11.02 3.82 -11.06
CA GLU A 109 -10.73 5.13 -11.67
C GLU A 109 -9.42 5.14 -12.44
N ARG A 110 -9.45 5.74 -13.64
CA ARG A 110 -8.25 6.06 -14.42
C ARG A 110 -7.63 7.35 -13.89
N LEU A 111 -6.31 7.35 -13.76
CA LEU A 111 -5.53 8.51 -13.32
C LEU A 111 -4.10 8.41 -13.85
N THR A 112 -3.25 9.34 -13.45
CA THR A 112 -1.81 9.26 -13.67
C THR A 112 -1.04 9.43 -12.37
N VAL A 113 0.15 8.84 -12.31
CA VAL A 113 1.15 9.13 -11.28
C VAL A 113 2.37 9.72 -11.98
N GLY A 114 2.57 11.04 -11.82
CA GLY A 114 3.44 11.78 -12.75
C GLY A 114 2.87 11.69 -14.17
N ASP A 115 3.70 11.27 -15.12
CA ASP A 115 3.33 11.08 -16.53
C ASP A 115 2.90 9.63 -16.85
N ALA A 116 2.94 8.72 -15.87
CA ALA A 116 2.64 7.30 -16.08
C ALA A 116 1.14 7.00 -15.94
N PRO A 117 0.53 6.23 -16.86
CA PRO A 117 -0.84 5.73 -16.71
C PRO A 117 -1.00 4.89 -15.45
N ALA A 118 -2.12 5.09 -14.76
CA ALA A 118 -2.42 4.42 -13.50
C ALA A 118 -3.91 4.07 -13.37
N ARG A 119 -4.19 3.11 -12.49
CA ARG A 119 -5.53 2.64 -12.17
C ARG A 119 -5.70 2.52 -10.67
N HIS A 120 -6.71 3.18 -10.14
CA HIS A 120 -7.14 3.04 -8.76
C HIS A 120 -8.33 2.09 -8.68
N LEU A 121 -8.31 1.12 -7.76
CA LEU A 121 -9.37 0.16 -7.55
C LEU A 121 -9.67 0.02 -6.06
N VAL A 122 -10.96 -0.12 -5.74
CA VAL A 122 -11.41 -0.53 -4.41
C VAL A 122 -12.13 -1.86 -4.56
N ILE A 123 -11.65 -2.87 -3.84
CA ILE A 123 -12.09 -4.26 -3.99
C ILE A 123 -12.58 -4.77 -2.65
N ASP A 124 -13.85 -5.17 -2.60
CA ASP A 124 -14.43 -5.91 -1.49
C ASP A 124 -13.85 -7.32 -1.46
N ILE A 125 -13.42 -7.80 -0.28
CA ILE A 125 -12.86 -9.15 -0.09
C ILE A 125 -13.89 -10.04 0.63
N PRO A 126 -14.63 -10.90 -0.10
CA PRO A 126 -15.68 -11.75 0.45
C PRO A 126 -15.17 -12.69 1.54
N GLY A 127 -16.05 -13.02 2.49
CA GLY A 127 -15.70 -13.88 3.63
C GLY A 127 -14.80 -13.20 4.66
N SER A 128 -14.43 -11.94 4.43
CA SER A 128 -13.71 -11.09 5.38
C SER A 128 -14.47 -9.77 5.58
N ASN A 129 -14.14 -9.02 6.64
CA ASN A 129 -14.60 -7.64 6.80
C ASN A 129 -13.57 -6.63 6.25
N GLN A 130 -12.78 -7.05 5.26
CA GLN A 130 -11.69 -6.28 4.68
C GLN A 130 -11.99 -5.80 3.26
N VAL A 131 -11.35 -4.69 2.91
CA VAL A 131 -11.37 -4.08 1.58
C VAL A 131 -9.93 -3.79 1.18
N ALA A 132 -9.60 -4.05 -0.08
CA ALA A 132 -8.35 -3.65 -0.68
C ALA A 132 -8.52 -2.31 -1.40
N ASP A 133 -7.66 -1.35 -1.06
CA ASP A 133 -7.49 -0.05 -1.73
C ASP A 133 -6.18 -0.11 -2.53
N THR A 134 -6.30 -0.13 -3.85
CA THR A 134 -5.25 -0.56 -4.77
C THR A 134 -4.92 0.52 -5.79
N LEU A 135 -3.66 0.92 -5.85
CA LEU A 135 -3.10 1.74 -6.93
C LEU A 135 -2.21 0.86 -7.81
N LEU A 136 -2.50 0.83 -9.12
CA LEU A 136 -1.68 0.19 -10.14
C LEU A 136 -1.06 1.27 -11.02
N VAL A 137 0.22 1.16 -11.33
CA VAL A 137 0.95 2.11 -12.18
C VAL A 137 1.75 1.34 -13.22
N MET A 138 1.64 1.76 -14.48
CA MET A 138 2.41 1.20 -15.58
C MET A 138 3.54 2.17 -15.96
N GLN A 139 4.78 1.75 -15.73
CA GLN A 139 5.98 2.51 -16.09
C GLN A 139 6.85 1.64 -17.00
N ASP A 140 6.92 1.96 -18.29
CA ASP A 140 7.64 1.18 -19.30
C ASP A 140 7.25 -0.32 -19.26
N HIS A 141 8.20 -1.22 -19.00
CA HIS A 141 8.00 -2.67 -18.84
C HIS A 141 7.75 -3.09 -17.39
N ARG A 142 7.22 -2.20 -16.54
CA ARG A 142 7.00 -2.45 -15.12
C ARG A 142 5.57 -2.16 -14.71
N LEU A 143 4.97 -3.12 -14.02
CA LEU A 143 3.74 -2.92 -13.27
C LEU A 143 4.11 -2.73 -11.80
N ILE A 144 3.78 -1.57 -11.24
CA ILE A 144 3.96 -1.27 -9.82
C ILE A 144 2.58 -1.20 -9.16
N GLN A 145 2.42 -1.90 -8.06
CA GLN A 145 1.19 -1.97 -7.29
C GLN A 145 1.47 -1.44 -5.90
N ALA A 146 0.61 -0.57 -5.37
CA ALA A 146 0.53 -0.23 -3.97
C ALA A 146 -0.86 -0.64 -3.48
N VAL A 147 -0.90 -1.53 -2.49
CA VAL A 147 -2.13 -2.12 -1.98
C VAL A 147 -2.19 -1.91 -0.49
N TYR A 148 -3.27 -1.32 -0.02
CA TYR A 148 -3.63 -1.32 1.39
C TYR A 148 -4.85 -2.22 1.60
N VAL A 149 -4.77 -3.15 2.54
CA VAL A 149 -5.89 -4.00 2.94
C VAL A 149 -6.22 -3.68 4.39
N GLY A 150 -7.49 -3.36 4.66
CA GLY A 150 -7.94 -2.99 5.99
C GLY A 150 -9.46 -3.08 6.14
N PRO A 151 -10.03 -2.59 7.25
CA PRO A 151 -11.48 -2.61 7.49
C PRO A 151 -12.30 -1.92 6.40
N ALA A 152 -13.60 -2.22 6.33
CA ALA A 152 -14.51 -1.77 5.27
C ALA A 152 -14.53 -0.25 4.96
N ALA A 153 -14.18 0.59 5.94
CA ALA A 153 -14.00 2.05 5.80
C ALA A 153 -12.58 2.42 5.31
N VAL A 154 -11.99 1.57 4.45
CA VAL A 154 -10.59 1.64 4.02
C VAL A 154 -10.19 3.00 3.44
N GLN A 155 -11.06 3.60 2.61
CA GLN A 155 -10.84 4.88 1.94
C GLN A 155 -10.87 6.07 2.92
N GLU A 156 -11.40 5.86 4.12
CA GLU A 156 -11.45 6.86 5.20
C GLU A 156 -10.31 6.66 6.21
N ALA A 157 -9.62 5.52 6.17
CA ALA A 157 -8.50 5.23 7.05
C ALA A 157 -7.34 6.20 6.76
N PRO A 158 -6.89 6.99 7.76
CA PRO A 158 -5.74 7.88 7.60
C PRO A 158 -4.49 7.16 7.09
N GLU A 159 -4.29 5.91 7.50
CA GLU A 159 -3.16 5.09 7.11
C GLU A 159 -3.23 4.69 5.62
N ALA A 160 -4.41 4.32 5.12
CA ALA A 160 -4.60 4.03 3.70
C ALA A 160 -4.28 5.25 2.84
N ARG A 161 -4.84 6.41 3.23
CA ARG A 161 -4.61 7.67 2.53
C ARG A 161 -3.14 8.05 2.53
N ARG A 162 -2.48 7.96 3.68
CA ARG A 162 -1.06 8.31 3.79
C ARG A 162 -0.19 7.38 2.94
N PHE A 163 -0.37 6.07 3.07
CA PHE A 163 0.33 5.08 2.27
C PHE A 163 0.15 5.34 0.76
N LEU A 164 -1.09 5.39 0.26
CA LEU A 164 -1.35 5.53 -1.17
C LEU A 164 -0.97 6.90 -1.73
N SER A 165 -1.20 7.99 -0.99
CA SER A 165 -0.84 9.35 -1.46
C SER A 165 0.65 9.66 -1.39
N SER A 166 1.40 8.93 -0.54
CA SER A 166 2.87 9.04 -0.49
C SER A 166 3.56 8.33 -1.67
N PHE A 167 2.83 7.48 -2.40
CA PHE A 167 3.37 6.79 -3.56
C PHE A 167 3.74 7.80 -4.65
N ALA A 168 4.98 7.73 -5.12
CA ALA A 168 5.45 8.52 -6.24
C ALA A 168 6.49 7.75 -7.05
N LEU A 169 6.50 7.97 -8.36
CA LEU A 169 7.60 7.54 -9.21
C LEU A 169 8.83 8.42 -8.95
N VAL A 170 10.01 7.80 -8.94
CA VAL A 170 11.31 8.46 -8.82
C VAL A 170 12.15 8.12 -10.05
N ARG A 171 12.89 9.11 -10.55
CA ARG A 171 13.81 8.97 -11.69
C ARG A 171 15.23 8.71 -11.21
#